data_AF-A0A3N5Q2P7-F1
#
_entry.id   AF-A0A3N5Q2P7-F1
#
_cell.length_a   1.000
_cell.length_b   1.000
_cell.length_c   1.000
_cell.angle_alpha   90.00
_cell.angle_beta   90.00
_cell.angle_gamma   90.00
#
_symmetry.space_group_name_H-M   'P 1'
#
loop_
_entity.id
_entity.type
_entity.pdbx_description
1 polymer ?
#
loop_
_entity_poly.entity_id
_entity_poly.type
_entity_poly.pdbx_seq_one_letter_code
_entity_poly.pdbx_strand_id
1 'polypeptide(L)' 'APGSIGQRQTPGRVFPGKRMAGRLGADKVTKINLEVVKVDAERNLLLIKGAVPGSENGQLVVRPAVKAAAKAAAKAAK' A
#
# COMPACT_ATOMS: atom_id res chain seq x y z
N ALA A 1 -16.01 -14.39 -16.18
CA ALA A 1 -17.15 -13.43 -16.15
C ALA A 1 -17.49 -13.08 -14.70
N PRO A 2 -17.96 -11.85 -14.38
CA PRO A 2 -18.14 -11.37 -13.00
C PRO A 2 -19.30 -12.00 -12.20
N GLY A 3 -19.93 -13.07 -12.68
CA GLY A 3 -21.03 -13.75 -12.00
C GLY A 3 -22.26 -12.85 -11.80
N SER A 4 -23.08 -13.19 -10.81
CA SER A 4 -24.27 -12.38 -10.49
C SER A 4 -23.91 -11.05 -9.81
N ILE A 5 -24.46 -9.97 -10.34
CA ILE A 5 -24.22 -8.59 -9.89
C ILE A 5 -25.24 -8.11 -8.84
N GLY A 6 -26.34 -8.85 -8.61
CA GLY A 6 -27.43 -8.43 -7.74
C GLY A 6 -28.38 -9.55 -7.28
N GLN A 7 -29.35 -9.18 -6.47
CA GLN A 7 -30.46 -10.04 -6.03
C GLN A 7 -31.72 -9.75 -6.84
N ARG A 8 -32.73 -10.63 -6.77
CA ARG A 8 -33.97 -10.55 -7.57
C ARG A 8 -34.89 -9.40 -7.12
N GLN A 9 -35.63 -9.54 -6.02
CA GLN A 9 -36.76 -8.64 -5.70
C GLN A 9 -36.37 -7.42 -4.86
N THR A 10 -35.53 -7.59 -3.85
CA THR A 10 -35.00 -6.50 -3.02
C THR A 10 -33.48 -6.56 -3.15
N PRO A 11 -32.75 -5.48 -3.52
CA PRO A 11 -33.11 -4.06 -3.65
C PRO A 11 -33.48 -3.58 -5.07
N GLY A 12 -33.74 -4.47 -6.04
CA GLY A 12 -34.15 -4.13 -7.42
C GLY A 12 -33.09 -3.36 -8.24
N ARG A 13 -31.87 -3.22 -7.73
CA ARG A 13 -30.75 -2.52 -8.35
C ARG A 13 -29.42 -3.13 -7.90
N VAL A 14 -28.33 -2.78 -8.56
CA VAL A 14 -26.99 -3.11 -8.08
C VAL A 14 -26.60 -2.17 -6.94
N PHE A 15 -26.01 -2.71 -5.86
CA PHE A 15 -25.53 -1.88 -4.76
C PHE A 15 -24.39 -0.93 -5.20
N PRO A 16 -24.39 0.33 -4.75
CA PRO A 16 -23.27 1.24 -5.01
C PRO A 16 -21.98 0.68 -4.39
N GLY A 17 -20.86 0.84 -5.09
CA GLY A 17 -19.56 0.28 -4.68
C GLY A 17 -19.39 -1.22 -4.96
N LYS A 18 -20.32 -1.85 -5.70
CA LYS A 18 -20.14 -3.23 -6.18
C LYS A 18 -18.86 -3.32 -7.00
N ARG A 19 -17.98 -4.26 -6.61
CA ARG A 19 -16.73 -4.53 -7.32
C ARG A 19 -17.04 -5.01 -8.74
N MET A 20 -16.62 -4.23 -9.72
CA MET A 20 -16.72 -4.52 -11.15
C MET A 20 -15.41 -4.17 -11.85
N ALA A 21 -15.31 -4.45 -13.14
CA ALA A 21 -14.18 -4.01 -13.95
C ALA A 21 -14.05 -2.48 -13.93
N GLY A 22 -12.82 -2.00 -14.00
CA GLY A 22 -12.49 -0.58 -13.98
C GLY A 22 -11.00 -0.39 -14.23
N ARG A 23 -10.55 0.87 -14.20
CA ARG A 23 -9.12 1.20 -14.33
C ARG A 23 -8.36 0.72 -13.10
N LEU A 24 -7.30 -0.08 -13.32
CA LEU A 24 -6.40 -0.53 -12.27
C LEU A 24 -5.14 0.35 -12.24
N GLY A 25 -4.76 0.84 -11.06
CA GLY A 25 -3.49 1.52 -10.84
C GLY A 25 -3.50 3.04 -11.02
N ALA A 26 -2.32 3.64 -10.97
CA ALA A 26 -2.08 5.08 -10.78
C ALA A 26 -2.74 5.68 -9.52
N ASP A 27 -2.99 4.84 -8.53
CA ASP A 27 -3.45 5.25 -7.21
C ASP A 27 -2.25 5.52 -6.29
N LYS A 28 -2.41 6.46 -5.35
CA LYS A 28 -1.38 6.75 -4.34
C LYS A 28 -1.40 5.66 -3.26
N VAL A 29 -0.43 4.74 -3.33
CA VAL A 29 -0.26 3.64 -2.37
C VAL A 29 0.95 3.89 -1.46
N THR A 30 0.85 3.51 -0.19
CA THR A 30 1.97 3.60 0.77
C THR A 30 2.27 2.21 1.36
N LYS A 31 3.54 1.79 1.29
CA LYS A 31 4.05 0.64 2.04
C LYS A 31 4.62 1.13 3.37
N ILE A 32 4.12 0.61 4.48
CA ILE A 32 4.45 1.09 5.83
C ILE A 32 5.46 0.12 6.48
N ASN A 33 6.33 0.65 7.35
CA ASN A 33 7.30 -0.11 8.14
C ASN A 33 8.33 -0.89 7.30
N LEU A 34 8.80 -0.28 6.21
CA LEU A 34 9.96 -0.79 5.49
C LEU A 34 11.24 -0.52 6.29
N GLU A 35 12.18 -1.46 6.24
CA GLU A 35 13.45 -1.38 6.95
C GLU A 35 14.49 -0.69 6.06
N VAL A 36 15.18 0.31 6.61
CA VAL A 36 16.32 0.96 5.95
C VAL A 36 17.57 0.17 6.30
N VAL A 37 18.21 -0.43 5.30
CA VAL A 37 19.38 -1.30 5.49
C VAL A 37 20.66 -0.49 5.60
N LYS A 38 20.82 0.50 4.72
CA LYS A 38 22.00 1.37 4.68
C LYS A 38 21.64 2.72 4.06
N VAL A 39 22.29 3.76 4.57
CA VAL A 39 22.26 5.10 3.99
C VAL A 39 23.65 5.40 3.47
N ASP A 40 23.76 5.68 2.18
CA ASP A 40 24.99 6.11 1.53
C ASP A 40 24.85 7.60 1.20
N ALA A 41 25.40 8.44 2.09
CA ALA A 41 25.30 9.89 1.96
C ALA A 41 26.17 10.45 0.85
N GLU A 42 27.27 9.77 0.48
CA GLU A 42 28.17 10.22 -0.59
C GLU A 42 27.49 10.15 -1.95
N ARG A 43 26.73 9.07 -2.17
CA ARG A 43 25.99 8.84 -3.43
C ARG A 43 24.53 9.29 -3.37
N ASN A 44 24.08 9.81 -2.23
CA ASN A 44 22.69 10.15 -1.95
C ASN A 44 21.72 8.97 -2.18
N LEU A 45 22.12 7.77 -1.78
CA LEU A 45 21.34 6.54 -1.95
C LEU A 45 20.76 6.06 -0.61
N LEU A 46 19.51 5.62 -0.65
CA LEU A 46 18.83 4.99 0.48
C LEU A 46 18.49 3.54 0.12
N LEU A 47 19.15 2.58 0.79
CA LEU A 47 18.91 1.16 0.57
C LEU A 47 17.77 0.68 1.47
N ILE A 48 16.65 0.28 0.85
CA ILE A 48 15.45 -0.20 1.53
C ILE A 48 15.32 -1.71 1.33
N LYS A 49 14.94 -2.43 2.38
CA LYS A 49 14.57 -3.84 2.30
C LYS A 49 13.11 -3.97 1.88
N GLY A 50 12.88 -4.50 0.69
CA GLY A 50 11.55 -4.81 0.16
C GLY A 50 11.17 -4.00 -1.08
N ALA A 51 9.91 -4.09 -1.48
CA ALA A 51 9.40 -3.45 -2.68
C ALA A 51 8.72 -2.09 -2.38
N VAL A 52 8.92 -1.13 -3.28
CA VAL A 52 8.33 0.20 -3.23
C VAL A 52 7.28 0.33 -4.34
N PRO A 53 6.13 1.01 -4.12
CA PRO A 53 5.11 1.16 -5.15
C PRO A 53 5.60 2.03 -6.31
N GLY A 54 5.21 1.66 -7.53
CA GLY A 54 5.56 2.39 -8.76
C GLY A 54 6.59 1.66 -9.61
N SER A 55 6.89 2.24 -10.76
CA SER A 55 7.96 1.80 -11.65
C SER A 55 9.30 2.40 -11.21
N GLU A 56 10.38 1.89 -11.80
CA GLU A 56 11.71 2.49 -11.70
C GLU A 56 11.68 3.98 -12.10
N ASN A 57 12.54 4.79 -11.49
CA ASN A 57 12.64 6.24 -11.68
C ASN A 57 11.38 7.06 -11.32
N GLY A 58 10.38 6.44 -10.68
CA GLY A 58 9.21 7.14 -10.17
C GLY A 58 9.51 8.01 -8.94
N GLN A 59 8.75 9.10 -8.78
CA GLN A 59 8.86 9.94 -7.59
C GLN A 59 8.24 9.25 -6.37
N LEU A 60 8.96 9.26 -5.26
CA LEU A 60 8.55 8.64 -4.00
C LEU A 60 8.62 9.66 -2.86
N VAL A 61 7.70 9.53 -1.91
CA VAL A 61 7.68 10.35 -0.69
C VAL A 61 7.99 9.45 0.50
N VAL A 62 9.19 9.63 1.07
CA VAL A 62 9.63 8.90 2.27
C VAL A 62 9.23 9.69 3.51
N ARG A 63 8.60 9.02 4.48
CA ARG A 63 8.16 9.62 5.74
C ARG A 63 8.49 8.71 6.92
N PRO A 64 8.70 9.26 8.13
CA PRO A 64 8.81 8.46 9.34
C PRO A 64 7.59 7.55 9.54
N ALA A 65 7.83 6.33 10.04
CA ALA A 65 6.78 5.34 10.19
C ALA A 65 5.87 5.65 11.39
N VAL A 66 4.59 5.93 11.10
CA VAL A 66 3.56 6.28 12.10
C VAL A 66 3.34 5.17 13.15
N LYS A 67 3.55 3.90 12.77
CA LYS A 67 3.36 2.73 13.65
C LYS A 67 4.65 2.20 14.27
N ALA A 68 5.76 2.95 14.19
CA ALA A 68 7.06 2.50 14.67
C ALA A 68 7.08 2.25 16.19
N ALA A 69 6.55 3.19 16.99
CA ALA A 69 6.57 3.11 18.45
C ALA A 69 5.85 1.85 18.99
N ALA A 70 4.66 1.55 18.47
CA ALA A 70 3.91 0.35 18.84
C ALA A 70 4.66 -0.94 18.45
N LYS A 71 5.34 -0.93 17.30
CA LYS A 71 6.11 -2.10 16.83
C LYS A 71 7.40 -2.31 17.63
N ALA A 72 8.04 -1.23 18.08
CA ALA A 72 9.21 -1.28 18.94
C ALA A 72 8.86 -1.84 20.33
N ALA A 73 7.76 -1.38 20.93
CA ALA A 73 7.27 -1.90 22.21
C ALA A 73 6.94 -3.41 22.14
N ALA A 74 6.23 -3.84 21.08
CA ALA A 74 5.92 -5.26 20.89
C ALA A 74 7.15 -6.14 20.63
N LYS A 75 8.23 -5.59 20.06
CA LYS A 75 9.49 -6.32 19.85
C LYS A 75 10.32 -6.44 21.13
N ALA A 76 10.22 -5.47 22.05
CA ALA A 76 10.94 -5.49 23.32
C ALA A 76 10.29 -6.40 24.38
N ALA A 77 8.98 -6.66 24.27
CA ALA A 77 8.24 -7.57 25.15
C ALA A 77 8.33 -9.05 24.73
N LYS A 78 9.02 -9.34 23.63
CA LYS A 78 9.28 -10.69 23.11
C LYS A 78 10.76 -11.02 23.27
#